data_AF-A0A3M2XPF2-F1
#
_entry.id   AF-A0A3M2XPF2-F1
#
_cell.length_a   1.000
_cell.length_b   1.000
_cell.length_c   1.000
_cell.angle_alpha   90.00
_cell.angle_beta   90.00
_cell.angle_gamma   90.00
#
_symmetry.space_group_name_H-M   'P 1'
#
loop_
_entity.id
_entity.type
_entity.pdbx_description
1 polymer ?
#
loop_
_entity_poly.entity_id
_entity_poly.type
_entity_poly.pdbx_seq_one_letter_code
_entity_poly.pdbx_strand_id
1 'polypeptide(L)' 'GAQRWVVKIGSALLTADGKGLDRNAMGVWVEQMVALHEAGVELVLVSSGAVAAGMSRLGWTARPRVLPSMAGIPRRSC' A
#
# COMPACT_ATOMS: atom_id res chain seq x y z
N GLY A 1 -3.72 27.38 -8.39
CA GLY A 1 -3.10 26.14 -8.88
C GLY A 1 -3.53 25.00 -7.98
N ALA A 2 -3.85 23.83 -8.52
CA ALA A 2 -4.26 22.68 -7.72
C ALA A 2 -3.07 22.16 -6.91
N GLN A 3 -3.27 21.95 -5.60
CA GLN A 3 -2.24 21.41 -4.72
C GLN A 3 -2.25 19.88 -4.85
N ARG A 4 -1.12 19.30 -5.25
CA ARG A 4 -0.98 17.83 -5.43
C ARG A 4 -0.22 17.21 -4.26
N TRP A 5 -0.80 16.17 -3.68
CA TRP A 5 -0.28 15.49 -2.49
C TRP A 5 0.01 14.03 -2.80
N VAL A 6 1.18 13.56 -2.38
CA VAL A 6 1.55 12.14 -2.46
C VAL A 6 1.45 11.55 -1.05
N VAL A 7 0.49 10.68 -0.83
CA VAL A 7 0.31 9.99 0.46
C VAL A 7 0.95 8.62 0.36
N LYS A 8 1.95 8.36 1.21
CA LYS A 8 2.63 7.07 1.28
C LYS A 8 2.21 6.32 2.52
N ILE A 9 1.66 5.12 2.35
CA ILE A 9 1.28 4.24 3.46
C ILE A 9 2.18 3.00 3.45
N GLY A 10 2.96 2.84 4.53
CA GLY A 10 3.81 1.69 4.74
C GLY A 10 3.04 0.43 5.14
N SER A 11 3.60 -0.74 4.89
CA SER A 11 2.98 -2.04 5.18
C SER A 11 2.63 -2.25 6.65
N ALA A 12 3.36 -1.64 7.59
CA ALA A 12 3.04 -1.69 9.01
C ALA A 12 1.71 -0.99 9.34
N LEU A 13 1.35 0.06 8.60
CA LEU A 13 0.07 0.78 8.78
C LEU A 13 -1.09 0.11 8.04
N LEU A 14 -0.78 -0.77 7.08
CA LEU A 14 -1.78 -1.52 6.31
C LEU A 14 -2.04 -2.90 6.91
N THR A 15 -1.21 -3.36 7.85
CA THR A 15 -1.31 -4.70 8.39
C THR A 15 -1.38 -4.70 9.91
N ALA A 16 -2.20 -5.58 10.46
CA ALA A 16 -2.23 -5.83 11.91
C ALA A 16 -1.01 -6.68 12.31
N ASP A 17 0.18 -6.06 12.31
CA ASP A 17 1.47 -6.71 12.59
C ASP A 17 1.74 -7.94 11.70
N GLY A 18 1.45 -7.81 10.40
CA GLY A 18 1.65 -8.88 9.44
C GLY A 18 0.57 -9.97 9.42
N LYS A 19 -0.49 -9.87 10.24
CA LYS A 19 -1.61 -10.83 10.25
C LYS A 19 -2.64 -10.63 9.12
N GLY A 20 -2.32 -9.81 8.12
CA GLY A 20 -3.21 -9.44 7.03
C GLY A 20 -3.61 -7.96 7.09
N LEU A 21 -4.52 -7.55 6.20
CA LEU A 21 -4.90 -6.14 6.07
C LEU A 21 -5.78 -5.67 7.23
N ASP A 22 -5.40 -4.55 7.85
CA ASP A 22 -6.23 -3.89 8.86
C ASP A 22 -7.24 -2.95 8.18
N ARG A 23 -8.46 -3.46 8.00
CA ARG A 23 -9.55 -2.72 7.34
C ARG A 23 -10.05 -1.54 8.16
N ASN A 24 -9.95 -1.60 9.48
CA ASN A 24 -10.41 -0.53 10.36
C ASN A 24 -9.45 0.66 10.27
N ALA A 25 -8.15 0.40 10.37
CA ALA A 25 -7.12 1.43 10.18
C ALA A 25 -7.22 2.04 8.78
N MET A 26 -7.41 1.21 7.75
CA MET A 26 -7.62 1.68 6.37
C MET A 26 -8.84 2.61 6.23
N GLY A 27 -9.95 2.32 6.91
CA GLY A 27 -11.16 3.15 6.86
C GLY A 27 -10.88 4.60 7.29
N VAL A 28 -10.15 4.78 8.39
CA VAL A 28 -9.76 6.11 8.89
C VAL A 28 -8.93 6.89 7.87
N TRP A 29 -7.99 6.24 7.19
CA TRP A 29 -7.18 6.88 6.15
C TRP A 29 -8.01 7.26 4.93
N VAL A 30 -8.96 6.41 4.54
CA VAL A 30 -9.86 6.67 3.41
C VAL A 30 -10.74 7.88 3.70
N GLU A 31 -11.32 7.99 4.90
CA GLU A 31 -12.13 9.14 5.30
C GLU A 31 -11.35 10.45 5.21
N GLN A 32 -10.09 10.47 5.67
CA GLN A 32 -9.21 11.64 5.56
C GLN A 32 -8.88 11.98 4.10
N MET A 33 -8.63 10.97 3.25
CA MET A 33 -8.37 11.19 1.83
C MET A 33 -9.61 11.72 1.09
N VAL A 34 -10.80 11.26 1.45
CA VAL A 34 -12.06 11.77 0.89
C VAL A 34 -12.22 13.26 1.21
N ALA A 35 -12.02 13.65 2.48
CA ALA A 35 -12.11 15.05 2.89
C ALA A 35 -11.11 15.95 2.12
N LEU A 36 -9.88 15.47 1.91
CA LEU A 36 -8.88 16.19 1.11
C LEU A 36 -9.27 16.28 -0.37
N HIS A 37 -9.82 15.20 -0.93
CA HIS A 37 -10.29 15.18 -2.32
C HIS A 37 -11.44 16.17 -2.53
N GLU A 38 -12.41 16.20 -1.62
CA GLU A 38 -13.54 17.15 -1.63
C GLU A 38 -13.07 18.61 -1.48
N ALA A 39 -11.97 18.85 -0.76
CA ALA A 39 -11.34 20.16 -0.66
C ALA A 39 -10.56 20.58 -1.94
N GLY A 40 -10.58 19.76 -3.00
CA GLY A 40 -9.93 20.05 -4.28
C GLY A 40 -8.44 19.68 -4.33
N VAL A 41 -7.96 18.86 -3.40
CA VAL A 41 -6.58 18.35 -3.41
C VAL A 41 -6.48 17.17 -4.37
N GLU A 42 -5.50 17.21 -5.27
CA GLU A 42 -5.17 16.07 -6.11
C GLU A 42 -4.31 15.06 -5.33
N LEU A 43 -4.84 13.87 -5.09
CA LEU A 43 -4.17 12.85 -4.27
C LEU A 43 -3.56 11.73 -5.12
N VAL A 44 -2.33 11.34 -4.78
CA VAL A 44 -1.67 10.14 -5.29
C VAL A 44 -1.32 9.24 -4.10
N LEU A 45 -1.92 8.05 -4.03
CA LEU A 45 -1.65 7.06 -2.99
C LEU A 45 -0.58 6.05 -3.44
N VAL A 46 0.48 5.90 -2.65
CA VAL A 46 1.53 4.89 -2.84
C VAL A 46 1.54 3.94 -1.65
N SER A 47 1.33 2.65 -1.87
CA SER A 47 1.32 1.64 -0.81
C SER A 47 2.29 0.49 -1.08
N SER A 48 2.92 -0.04 -0.02
CA SER A 48 3.73 -1.27 -0.10
C SER A 48 2.95 -2.54 0.26
N GLY A 49 1.65 -2.42 0.55
CA GLY A 49 0.80 -3.47 1.11
C GLY A 49 0.40 -4.60 0.15
N ALA A 50 0.82 -4.58 -1.13
CA ALA A 50 0.43 -5.58 -2.13
C ALA A 50 0.78 -7.02 -1.71
N VAL A 51 1.96 -7.23 -1.11
CA VAL A 51 2.38 -8.56 -0.62
C VAL A 51 1.51 -9.00 0.56
N ALA A 52 1.19 -8.10 1.49
CA ALA A 52 0.34 -8.42 2.63
C ALA A 52 -1.12 -8.69 2.25
N ALA A 53 -1.65 -7.94 1.28
CA ALA A 53 -2.94 -8.20 0.67
C ALA A 53 -2.99 -9.59 0.02
N GLY A 54 -1.92 -9.96 -0.71
CA GLY A 54 -1.78 -11.29 -1.30
C GLY A 54 -1.71 -12.41 -0.27
N MET A 55 -0.89 -12.24 0.78
CA MET A 55 -0.78 -13.21 1.88
C MET A 55 -2.12 -13.46 2.58
N SER A 56 -2.85 -12.39 2.90
CA SER A 56 -4.18 -12.49 3.53
C SER A 56 -5.19 -13.22 2.65
N ARG A 57 -5.22 -12.93 1.33
CA ARG A 57 -6.11 -13.63 0.38
C ARG A 57 -5.77 -15.11 0.22
N LEU A 58 -4.49 -15.48 0.32
CA LEU A 58 -4.00 -16.85 0.16
C LEU A 58 -3.96 -17.63 1.49
N GLY A 59 -4.36 -17.02 2.61
CA GLY A 59 -4.29 -17.65 3.94
C GLY A 59 -2.86 -17.90 4.44
N TRP A 60 -1.87 -17.20 3.89
CA TRP A 60 -0.47 -17.36 4.26
C TRP A 60 -0.17 -16.57 5.53
N THR A 61 0.26 -17.28 6.58
CA THR A 61 0.58 -16.70 7.89
C THR A 61 2.02 -16.19 7.98
N ALA A 62 2.86 -16.52 7.00
CA ALA A 62 4.25 -16.08 6.91
C ALA A 62 4.56 -15.60 5.49
N ARG A 63 5.44 -14.59 5.40
CA ARG A 63 5.92 -14.10 4.12
C ARG A 63 6.68 -15.19 3.37
N PRO A 64 6.32 -15.51 2.12
CA PRO A 64 7.03 -16.50 1.33
C PRO A 64 8.48 -16.06 1.17
N ARG A 65 9.42 -16.92 1.59
CA ARG A 65 10.87 -16.69 1.52
C ARG A 65 11.42 -16.75 0.09
N VAL A 66 10.62 -17.24 -0.85
CA VAL A 66 10.97 -17.36 -2.26
C VAL A 66 9.82 -16.77 -3.07
N LEU A 67 10.01 -15.57 -3.59
CA LEU A 67 9.26 -15.13 -4.76
C LEU A 67 10.03 -15.68 -5.97
N PRO A 68 9.40 -16.45 -6.88
CA PRO A 68 9.97 -16.63 -8.22
C PRO A 68 10.30 -15.24 -8.74
N SER A 69 11.56 -15.04 -9.14
CA SER A 69 12.18 -13.78 -9.53
C SER A 69 11.17 -12.72 -9.98
N MET A 70 11.01 -11.67 -9.16
CA MET A 70 10.44 -10.40 -9.62
C MET A 70 11.10 -10.06 -10.95
N ALA A 71 10.26 -9.82 -11.97
CA ALA A 71 10.63 -9.52 -13.35
C ALA A 71 12.03 -8.90 -13.44
N GLY A 72 12.94 -9.60 -14.11
CA GLY A 72 14.22 -9.06 -14.53
C GLY A 72 13.98 -7.92 -15.50
N ILE A 73 13.75 -6.72 -14.98
CA ILE A 73 13.99 -5.49 -15.72
C ILE A 73 15.51 -5.36 -15.75
N PRO A 74 16.17 -5.44 -16.92
CA PRO A 74 17.59 -5.23 -17.01
C PRO A 74 17.87 -3.83 -16.48
N ARG A 75 18.64 -3.71 -15.39
CA ARG A 75 19.21 -2.44 -15.00
C ARG A 75 20.16 -2.06 -16.13
N ARG A 76 19.81 -1.07 -16.94
CA ARG A 76 20.78 -0.40 -17.79
C ARG A 76 21.81 0.22 -16.84
N SER A 77 23.04 -0.27 -16.90
CA SER A 77 24.18 0.42 -16.33
C SER A 77 24.28 1.79 -16.99
N CYS A 78 24.44 2.85 -16.18
CA CYS A 78 25.05 4.09 -16.64
C CYS A 78 26.49 3.83 -17.09
#